data_AF-A0A7C3AK60-F1
#
_entry.id   AF-A0A7C3AK60-F1
#
_cell.length_a   1.000
_cell.length_b   1.000
_cell.length_c   1.000
_cell.angle_alpha   90.00
_cell.angle_beta   90.00
_cell.angle_gamma   90.00
#
_symmetry.space_group_name_H-M   'P 1'
#
loop_
_entity.id
_entity.type
_entity.pdbx_description
1 polymer ?
#
loop_
_entity_poly.entity_id
_entity_poly.type
_entity_poly.pdbx_seq_one_letter_code
_entity_poly.pdbx_strand_id
1 'polypeptide(L)' 'MDSQTDSVETRQERREKKLRKKRERIRKHGKGLASMYRNVILKRLKRGR' A
#
# COMPACT_ATOMS: atom_id res chain seq x y z
N MET A 1 -8.22 2.70 38.67
CA MET A 1 -6.79 3.01 38.48
C MET A 1 -6.29 2.08 37.39
N ASP A 2 -6.34 2.54 36.14
CA ASP A 2 -6.00 1.75 34.95
C ASP A 2 -4.48 1.58 34.87
N SER A 3 -3.96 0.52 35.48
CA SER A 3 -2.55 0.15 35.41
C SER A 3 -2.31 -0.72 34.17
N GLN A 4 -1.84 -0.05 33.11
CA GLN A 4 -1.04 -0.55 31.98
C GLN A 4 -0.66 -2.04 32.06
N THR A 5 -1.48 -2.91 31.48
CA THR A 5 -0.99 -4.17 30.93
C THR A 5 -0.40 -3.87 29.57
N ASP A 6 0.87 -3.45 29.53
CA ASP A 6 1.66 -3.45 28.31
C ASP A 6 1.80 -4.91 27.86
N SER A 7 0.79 -5.36 27.11
CA SER A 7 0.66 -6.71 26.58
C SER A 7 1.96 -7.10 25.92
N VAL A 8 2.69 -8.04 26.52
CA VAL A 8 3.93 -8.60 26.00
C VAL A 8 3.59 -9.33 24.70
N GLU A 9 3.62 -8.59 23.59
CA GLU A 9 3.23 -9.13 22.28
C GLU A 9 4.04 -10.40 21.99
N THR A 10 3.34 -11.48 21.65
CA THR A 10 3.98 -12.75 21.30
C THR A 10 4.80 -12.59 20.02
N ARG A 11 5.81 -13.44 19.80
CA ARG A 11 6.63 -13.39 18.57
C ARG A 11 5.79 -13.52 17.30
N GLN A 12 4.64 -14.19 17.37
CA GLN A 12 3.70 -14.39 16.28
C GLN A 12 2.97 -13.09 15.94
N GLU A 13 2.40 -12.40 16.94
CA GLU A 13 1.74 -11.10 16.76
C GLU A 13 2.69 -10.05 16.18
N ARG A 14 3.95 -10.03 16.62
CA ARG A 14 4.97 -9.14 16.04
C ARG A 14 5.23 -9.45 14.57
N ARG A 15 5.22 -10.72 14.17
CA ARG A 15 5.39 -11.14 12.76
C ARG A 15 4.20 -10.72 11.92
N GLU A 16 2.98 -10.91 12.39
CA GLU A 16 1.76 -10.49 11.69
C GLU A 16 1.67 -8.97 11.53
N LYS A 17 1.97 -8.22 12.60
CA LYS A 17 2.06 -6.75 12.54
C LYS A 17 3.09 -6.28 11.51
N LYS A 18 4.25 -6.94 11.43
CA LYS A 18 5.27 -6.64 10.40
C LYS A 18 4.77 -6.98 8.99
N LEU A 19 4.11 -8.12 8.80
CA LEU A 19 3.60 -8.55 7.50
C LEU A 19 2.50 -7.60 6.99
N ARG A 20 1.59 -7.16 7.87
CA ARG A 20 0.54 -6.18 7.56
C ARG A 20 1.12 -4.83 7.15
N LYS A 21 2.04 -4.29 7.96
CA LYS A 21 2.77 -3.04 7.65
C LYS A 21 3.56 -3.14 6.33
N LYS A 22 4.10 -4.32 5.99
CA LYS A 22 4.79 -4.56 4.72
C LYS A 22 3.82 -4.53 3.54
N ARG A 23 2.63 -5.16 3.66
CA ARG A 23 1.58 -5.13 2.63
C ARG A 23 0.99 -3.73 2.41
N GLU A 24 0.88 -2.93 3.47
CA GLU A 24 0.44 -1.53 3.41
C GLU A 24 1.50 -0.63 2.75
N ARG A 25 2.79 -0.85 3.05
CA ARG A 25 3.91 -0.11 2.45
C ARG A 25 4.22 -0.48 1.01
N ILE A 26 3.92 -1.72 0.60
CA ILE A 26 3.93 -2.07 -0.81
C ILE A 26 2.89 -1.15 -1.46
N ARG A 27 3.36 -0.20 -2.29
CA ARG A 27 2.47 0.52 -3.19
C ARG A 27 1.74 -0.55 -3.98
N LYS A 28 0.47 -0.81 -3.62
CA LYS A 28 -0.45 -1.65 -4.42
C LYS A 28 -0.51 -1.18 -5.88
N HIS A 29 -0.04 0.03 -6.13
CA HIS A 29 -0.01 0.70 -7.40
C HIS A 29 1.43 0.91 -7.87
N GLY A 30 1.98 -0.09 -8.56
CA GLY A 30 2.58 0.19 -9.87
C GLY A 30 1.45 0.68 -10.79
N LYS A 31 1.75 1.48 -11.83
CA LYS A 31 0.73 1.97 -12.77
C LYS A 31 -0.12 0.79 -13.24
N GLY A 32 -1.29 0.60 -12.63
CA GLY A 32 -2.19 -0.47 -13.02
C GLY A 32 -2.53 -0.31 -14.49
N LEU A 33 -2.95 -1.38 -15.15
CA LEU A 33 -3.37 -1.36 -16.55
C LEU A 33 -4.21 -0.10 -16.87
N ALA A 34 -5.18 0.24 -16.02
CA ALA A 34 -5.99 1.44 -16.13
C ALA A 34 -5.18 2.76 -16.11
N SER A 35 -4.22 2.92 -15.19
CA SER A 35 -3.36 4.11 -15.13
C SER A 35 -2.45 4.20 -16.36
N MET A 36 -1.97 3.06 -16.86
CA MET A 36 -1.15 2.98 -18.06
C MET A 36 -1.95 3.40 -19.30
N TYR A 37 -3.15 2.82 -19.48
CA TYR A 37 -4.09 3.18 -20.55
C TYR A 37 -4.48 4.66 -20.50
N ARG A 38 -4.81 5.19 -19.31
CA ARG A 38 -5.13 6.62 -19.13
C ARG A 38 -4.00 7.52 -19.63
N ASN A 39 -2.75 7.20 -19.28
CA ASN A 39 -1.59 7.97 -19.73
C ASN A 39 -1.39 7.91 -21.25
N VAL A 40 -1.62 6.74 -21.86
CA VAL A 40 -1.52 6.56 -23.32
C VAL A 40 -2.57 7.40 -24.05
N ILE A 41 -3.82 7.37 -23.59
CA ILE A 41 -4.92 8.16 -24.18
C ILE A 41 -4.61 9.66 -24.08
N LEU A 42 -4.22 10.15 -22.90
CA LEU A 42 -3.86 11.55 -22.70
C LEU A 42 -2.69 11.99 -23.60
N LYS A 43 -1.68 11.12 -23.78
CA LYS A 43 -0.53 11.40 -24.64
C LYS A 43 -0.90 11.46 -26.12
N ARG A 44 -1.87 10.66 -26.56
CA ARG A 44 -2.41 10.71 -27.93
C ARG A 44 -3.20 12.00 -28.17
N LEU A 45 -4.10 12.35 -27.26
CA LEU A 45 -4.92 13.57 -27.38
C LEU A 45 -4.07 14.85 -27.42
N LYS A 46 -2.96 14.90 -26.67
CA LYS A 46 -2.04 16.06 -26.66
C LYS A 46 -1.24 16.21 -27.96
N ARG A 47 -1.09 15.15 -28.77
CA ARG A 47 -0.35 15.17 -30.04
C ARG A 47 -1.20 15.52 -31.26
N GLY A 48 -2.53 15.45 -31.13
CA GLY A 48 -3.46 15.75 -32.22
C GLY A 48 -3.97 17.20 -32.22
N ARG A 49 -3.38 18.07 -31.39
CA ARG A 49 -3.60 19.52 -31.38
C ARG A 49 -2.30 20.21 -31.74
#